data_AF-A0AAW1UEL6-F1
#
_entry.id   AF-A0AAW1UEL6-F1
#
_cell.length_a   1.000
_cell.length_b   1.000
_cell.length_c   1.000
_cell.angle_alpha   90.00
_cell.angle_beta   90.00
_cell.angle_gamma   90.00
#
_symmetry.space_group_name_H-M   'P 1'
#
loop_
_entity.id
_entity.type
_entity.pdbx_description
1 polymer ?
#
loop_
_entity_poly.entity_id
_entity_poly.type
_entity_poly.pdbx_seq_one_letter_code
_entity_poly.pdbx_strand_id
1 'polypeptide(L)'
;MMTATNDPRQSTPAPLRNDRLSFLCSADVILRKFKLEMPKAHVRRTEKASWSSDSLDKAIQLIDGGSSIRNATKVMGIHFSSLQNRIKKGSTLGP
;
A
#
# COMPACT_ATOMS: atom_id res chain seq x y z
N MET A 1 -35.01 -29.30 37.64
CA MET A 1 -35.45 -28.14 36.82
C MET A 1 -34.20 -27.64 36.10
N MET A 2 -34.04 -28.00 34.81
CA MET A 2 -34.35 -27.13 33.65
C MET A 2 -33.34 -25.96 33.57
N THR A 3 -32.52 -25.76 32.54
CA THR A 3 -32.63 -26.16 31.13
C THR A 3 -31.25 -26.17 30.44
N ALA A 4 -31.06 -27.15 29.55
CA ALA A 4 -30.12 -27.04 28.44
C ALA A 4 -30.57 -25.90 27.51
N THR A 5 -29.67 -24.97 27.18
CA THR A 5 -29.94 -23.89 26.22
C THR A 5 -28.91 -23.94 25.11
N ASN A 6 -29.31 -24.66 24.05
CA ASN A 6 -29.01 -24.50 22.63
C ASN A 6 -27.76 -23.67 22.24
N ASP A 7 -26.78 -24.36 21.67
CA ASP A 7 -25.85 -23.79 20.70
C ASP A 7 -26.21 -24.30 19.30
N PRO A 8 -27.08 -23.60 18.55
CA PRO A 8 -27.39 -24.00 17.20
C PRO A 8 -26.30 -23.47 16.27
N ARG A 9 -25.44 -24.40 15.85
CA ARG A 9 -24.75 -24.34 14.56
C ARG A 9 -25.76 -23.85 13.50
N GLN A 10 -25.74 -22.55 13.20
CA GLN A 10 -26.45 -22.03 12.05
C GLN A 10 -25.62 -22.37 10.81
N SER A 11 -25.79 -23.61 10.36
CA SER A 11 -25.57 -23.99 8.98
C SER A 11 -26.60 -23.26 8.13
N THR A 12 -26.21 -22.15 7.52
CA THR A 12 -27.00 -21.56 6.44
C THR A 12 -26.82 -22.42 5.18
N PRO A 13 -27.89 -23.01 4.62
CA PRO A 13 -27.79 -23.69 3.34
C PRO A 13 -27.63 -22.66 2.21
N ALA A 14 -26.60 -22.86 1.39
CA ALA A 14 -26.48 -22.17 0.12
C ALA A 14 -27.68 -22.54 -0.78
N PRO A 15 -28.36 -21.58 -1.41
CA PRO A 15 -29.30 -21.90 -2.46
C PRO A 15 -28.53 -22.33 -3.71
N LEU A 16 -28.43 -23.65 -3.92
CA LEU A 16 -28.30 -24.23 -5.24
C LEU A 16 -29.68 -24.16 -5.90
N ARG A 17 -29.83 -23.36 -6.97
CA ARG A 17 -30.51 -23.85 -8.16
C ARG A 17 -30.28 -22.99 -9.39
N ASN A 18 -29.85 -23.72 -10.41
CA ASN A 18 -29.60 -23.31 -11.77
C ASN A 18 -30.89 -22.99 -12.53
N ASP A 19 -30.64 -22.44 -13.72
CA ASP A 19 -31.45 -22.50 -14.92
C ASP A 19 -32.53 -21.42 -15.07
N ARG A 20 -32.17 -20.39 -15.83
CA ARG A 20 -32.66 -20.34 -17.21
C ARG A 20 -31.91 -19.31 -18.05
N LEU A 21 -31.13 -19.84 -18.99
CA LEU A 21 -30.77 -19.20 -20.24
C LEU A 21 -32.04 -18.74 -20.97
N SER A 22 -32.26 -17.43 -20.97
CA SER A 22 -32.95 -16.67 -22.00
C SER A 22 -32.68 -15.19 -21.65
N PHE A 23 -32.25 -14.30 -22.52
CA PHE A 23 -32.46 -14.15 -23.94
C PHE A 23 -31.22 -13.47 -24.54
N LEU A 24 -30.98 -13.81 -25.80
CA LEU A 24 -30.10 -13.10 -26.70
C LEU A 24 -30.38 -11.59 -26.74
N CYS A 25 -29.34 -10.86 -27.12
CA CYS A 25 -29.40 -9.59 -27.86
C CYS A 25 -29.62 -8.31 -27.05
N SER A 26 -28.51 -7.70 -26.63
CA SER A 26 -28.29 -6.27 -26.87
C SER A 26 -26.83 -5.95 -26.61
N ALA A 27 -26.07 -5.78 -27.67
CA ALA A 27 -24.73 -5.19 -27.61
C ALA A 27 -24.75 -3.70 -27.21
N ASP A 28 -25.91 -3.15 -26.84
CA ASP A 28 -26.13 -1.70 -26.69
C ASP A 28 -26.09 -1.15 -25.25
N VAL A 29 -25.78 -1.96 -24.22
CA VAL A 29 -25.74 -1.47 -22.81
C VAL A 29 -24.32 -1.29 -22.26
N ILE A 30 -23.28 -1.61 -23.02
CA ILE A 30 -21.87 -1.46 -22.55
C ILE A 30 -21.30 -0.05 -22.85
N LEU A 31 -22.02 0.79 -23.60
CA LEU A 31 -21.49 2.07 -24.10
C LEU A 31 -22.01 3.32 -23.35
N ARG A 32 -22.23 3.23 -22.03
CA ARG A 32 -22.64 4.39 -21.20
C ARG A 32 -21.99 4.45 -19.81
N LYS A 33 -20.67 4.23 -19.68
CA LYS A 33 -19.99 4.74 -18.47
C LYS A 33 -18.46 4.88 -18.53
N PHE A 34 -17.84 4.91 -19.71
CA PHE A 34 -16.44 5.35 -19.82
C PHE A 34 -16.41 6.70 -20.49
N LYS A 35 -16.77 7.73 -19.71
CA LYS A 35 -16.33 9.08 -20.05
C LYS A 35 -14.81 9.05 -19.90
N LEU A 36 -14.11 8.96 -21.03
CA LEU A 36 -12.66 9.04 -21.11
C LEU A 36 -12.25 10.48 -20.74
N GLU A 37 -12.38 10.84 -19.47
CA GLU A 37 -11.73 12.03 -18.97
C GLU A 37 -10.23 11.74 -18.98
N MET A 38 -9.50 12.55 -19.75
CA MET A 38 -8.04 12.51 -19.79
C MET A 38 -7.50 12.57 -18.35
N PRO A 39 -6.56 11.69 -17.96
CA PRO A 39 -5.95 11.73 -16.64
C PRO A 39 -5.45 13.15 -16.37
N LYS A 40 -5.96 13.79 -15.32
CA LYS A 40 -5.54 15.15 -14.97
C LYS A 40 -4.07 15.09 -14.57
N ALA A 41 -3.20 15.52 -15.49
CA ALA A 41 -1.77 15.54 -15.25
C ALA A 41 -1.47 16.52 -14.11
N HIS A 42 -1.15 15.98 -12.93
CA HIS A 42 -0.74 16.79 -11.79
C HIS A 42 0.78 17.04 -11.89
N VAL A 43 1.15 18.29 -12.17
CA VAL A 43 2.56 18.71 -12.11
C VAL A 43 3.03 18.65 -10.66
N ARG A 44 4.03 17.82 -10.38
CA ARG A 44 4.65 17.77 -9.05
C ARG A 44 5.35 19.11 -8.80
N ARG A 45 4.96 19.79 -7.71
CA ARG A 45 5.59 21.04 -7.25
C ARG A 45 6.88 20.82 -6.46
N THR A 46 7.19 19.58 -6.12
CA THR A 46 8.35 19.23 -5.31
C THR A 46 9.51 18.84 -6.21
N GLU A 47 10.64 19.52 -6.02
CA GLU A 47 11.95 19.10 -6.52
C GLU A 47 12.22 17.65 -6.11
N LYS A 48 12.89 16.91 -7.01
CA LYS A 48 13.37 15.56 -6.68
C LYS A 48 14.41 15.71 -5.57
N ALA A 49 14.37 14.83 -4.57
CA ALA A 49 15.15 15.00 -3.35
C ALA A 49 16.62 15.30 -3.64
N SER A 50 17.15 16.39 -3.08
CA SER A 50 18.42 17.03 -3.46
C SER A 50 19.66 16.49 -2.73
N TRP A 51 19.54 15.40 -1.99
CA TRP A 51 20.65 14.83 -1.23
C TRP A 51 21.53 13.93 -2.11
N SER A 52 22.85 13.99 -1.90
CA SER A 52 23.83 13.17 -2.62
C SER A 52 23.97 11.77 -2.02
N SER A 53 24.50 10.81 -2.80
CA SER A 53 24.88 9.49 -2.29
C SER A 53 25.84 9.59 -1.11
N ASP A 54 26.83 10.49 -1.19
CA ASP A 54 27.84 10.64 -0.15
C ASP A 54 27.24 11.11 1.18
N SER A 55 26.22 11.98 1.12
CA SER A 55 25.50 12.42 2.32
C SER A 55 24.72 11.28 2.97
N LEU A 56 24.23 10.33 2.16
CA LEU A 56 23.50 9.16 2.64
C LEU A 56 24.44 8.18 3.35
N ASP A 57 25.59 7.89 2.76
CA ASP A 57 26.55 6.95 3.33
C ASP A 57 27.10 7.48 4.66
N LYS A 58 27.41 8.78 4.73
CA LYS A 58 27.79 9.45 5.98
C LYS A 58 26.67 9.39 7.03
N ALA A 59 25.42 9.53 6.63
CA ALA A 59 24.29 9.42 7.55
C ALA A 59 24.15 8.00 8.13
N ILE A 60 24.41 6.96 7.32
CA ILE A 60 24.41 5.57 7.76
C ILE A 60 25.57 5.31 8.73
N GLN A 61 26.78 5.77 8.40
CA GLN A 61 27.95 5.64 9.27
C GLN A 61 27.74 6.29 10.65
N LEU A 62 27.06 7.44 10.71
CA LEU A 62 26.71 8.08 11.99
C LEU A 62 25.77 7.22 12.83
N ILE A 63 24.84 6.53 12.19
CA ILE A 63 23.87 5.64 12.86
C ILE A 63 24.58 4.38 13.36
N ASP A 64 25.45 3.79 12.55
CA ASP A 64 26.27 2.65 12.94
C ASP A 64 27.22 3.02 14.10
N GLY A 65 27.68 4.27 14.14
CA GLY A 65 28.43 4.86 15.25
C GLY A 65 27.60 5.17 16.51
N GLY A 66 26.31 4.79 16.54
CA GLY A 66 25.43 4.93 17.71
C GLY A 66 24.66 6.26 17.78
N SER A 67 24.75 7.12 16.76
CA SER A 67 23.91 8.32 16.72
C SER A 67 22.46 7.99 16.37
N SER A 68 21.51 8.73 16.94
CA SER A 68 20.10 8.56 16.57
C SER A 68 19.84 8.97 15.11
N ILE A 69 18.88 8.30 14.47
CA ILE A 69 18.45 8.62 13.10
C ILE A 69 18.05 10.09 12.97
N ARG A 70 17.39 10.65 13.99
CA ARG A 70 16.99 12.07 14.00
C ARG A 70 18.20 13.01 14.00
N ASN A 71 19.29 12.65 14.67
CA ASN A 71 20.51 13.45 14.64
C ASN A 71 21.15 13.39 13.25
N ALA A 72 21.33 12.19 12.68
CA ALA A 72 21.91 12.01 11.35
C ALA A 72 21.15 12.80 10.26
N THR A 73 19.82 12.85 10.34
CA THR A 73 18.99 13.62 9.40
C THR A 73 19.22 15.13 9.47
N LYS A 74 19.43 15.67 10.68
CA LYS A 74 19.71 17.10 10.88
C LYS A 74 21.09 17.47 10.35
N VAL A 75 22.08 16.61 10.59
CA VAL A 75 23.47 16.86 10.19
C VAL A 75 23.64 16.76 8.67
N MET A 76 23.02 15.76 8.03
CA MET A 76 23.20 15.49 6.60
C MET A 76 22.15 16.12 5.69
N GLY A 77 21.12 16.77 6.25
CA GLY A 77 20.05 17.40 5.47
C GLY A 77 19.14 16.41 4.73
N ILE A 78 19.10 15.15 5.18
CA ILE A 78 18.29 14.08 4.56
C ILE A 78 16.97 13.96 5.29
N HIS A 79 15.88 13.82 4.54
CA HIS A 79 14.56 13.64 5.14
C HIS A 79 14.47 12.32 5.92
N PHE A 80 13.89 12.38 7.13
CA PHE A 80 13.81 11.24 8.05
C PHE A 80 13.19 9.99 7.45
N SER A 81 12.07 10.14 6.73
CA SER A 81 11.40 9.01 6.07
C SER A 81 12.29 8.35 5.01
N SER A 82 13.11 9.13 4.31
CA SER A 82 14.01 8.62 3.27
C SER A 82 15.10 7.75 3.88
N LEU A 83 15.73 8.23 4.96
CA LEU A 83 16.77 7.50 5.67
C LEU A 83 16.21 6.25 6.36
N GLN A 84 15.06 6.37 7.03
CA GLN A 84 14.37 5.24 7.66
C GLN A 84 13.99 4.15 6.65
N ASN A 85 13.49 4.53 5.47
CA ASN A 85 13.17 3.57 4.41
C ASN A 85 14.41 2.84 3.90
N ARG A 86 15.58 3.50 3.87
CA ARG A 86 16.85 2.86 3.47
C ARG A 86 17.31 1.86 4.51
N ILE A 87 17.28 2.21 5.78
CA ILE A 87 17.67 1.30 6.87
C ILE A 87 16.78 0.06 6.87
N LYS A 88 15.45 0.24 6.77
CA LYS A 88 14.49 -0.87 6.70
C LYS A 88 14.67 -1.74 5.45
N LYS A 89 15.01 -1.15 4.30
CA LYS A 89 15.26 -1.90 3.07
C LYS A 89 16.60 -2.64 3.13
N GLY A 90 17.64 -1.99 3.65
CA GLY A 90 18.96 -2.58 3.86
C GLY A 90 18.94 -3.75 4.83
N SER A 91 18.03 -3.75 5.82
CA SER A 91 17.86 -4.89 6.73
C SER A 91 17.09 -6.08 6.13
N THR A 92 16.44 -5.91 4.96
CA THR A 92 15.67 -6.99 4.30
C THR A 92 16.49 -7.67 3.18
N LEU A 93 17.69 -7.17 2.91
CA LEU A 93 18.66 -7.78 2.00
C LEU A 93 19.85 -8.27 2.83
N GLY A 94 19.74 -9.48 3.36
CA GLY A 94 20.92 -10.23 3.79
C GLY A 94 20.58 -11.65 4.23
N PRO A 95 21.39 -12.67 3.87
CA PRO A 95 22.42 -12.71 2.82
C PRO A 95 21.85 -12.99 1.41
#